data_AF-A0A381S5H7-F1
#
_entry.id   AF-A0A381S5H7-F1
#
_cell.length_a   1.000
_cell.length_b   1.000
_cell.length_c   1.000
_cell.angle_alpha   90.00
_cell.angle_beta   90.00
_cell.angle_gamma   90.00
#
_symmetry.space_group_name_H-M   'P 1'
#
loop_
_entity.id
_entity.type
_entity.pdbx_description
1 polymer ?
#
loop_
_entity_poly.entity_id
_entity_poly.type
_entity_poly.pdbx_seq_one_letter_code
_entity_poly.pdbx_strand_id
1 'polypeptide(L)'
;FATAYGKLNHAKGVVNQTDTFRRHGLGSFHNILMELSRDPAMIFWLDNKDNHKDAPNENYGRELLELFSMGIGNYTEDDVKNCARAFTGWTIANDEYMSVRASRDSIWPSGRIDWQFEYRPEDHDDTEKNFLGRTGNFNGGDIIDIIAMRPATSWFIAGKLYNYFVSDTPNEEATAFLAEEYRKSSGDIRSMLRALFMSDYFKMEDVWYDKIKSPAELVVGTARLAGSYTTPQWDITNLASDANFMGQEILNPPTVEGWHTGTEWVDTGTLVERVNSSALVIGDIVQPGVQAMIQRLKDNQKSYQPDQLVDKCLLLVGGLQVTDSTRQRLVEFATSLGEVSFTPADAVACSEQRVVDLLQLILATREYQMA
;
A
#
# COMPACT_ATOMS: atom_id res chain seq x y z
N PHE A 1 -8.00 0.30 -5.09
CA PHE A 1 -9.29 0.45 -4.39
C PHE A 1 -9.02 1.15 -3.08
N ALA A 2 -9.61 2.32 -2.86
CA ALA A 2 -9.35 3.11 -1.67
C ALA A 2 -10.64 3.75 -1.15
N THR A 3 -10.84 3.66 0.16
CA THR A 3 -11.79 4.48 0.91
C THR A 3 -11.05 5.09 2.09
N ALA A 4 -11.48 6.27 2.53
CA ALA A 4 -10.79 7.03 3.55
C ALA A 4 -11.66 7.27 4.79
N TYR A 5 -11.03 7.18 5.96
CA TYR A 5 -11.68 7.50 7.21
C TYR A 5 -12.29 8.91 7.20
N GLY A 6 -11.65 9.89 6.57
CA GLY A 6 -12.10 11.28 6.50
C GLY A 6 -13.51 11.47 5.93
N LYS A 7 -13.81 10.89 4.74
CA LYS A 7 -15.17 10.99 4.16
C LYS A 7 -16.14 9.97 4.75
N LEU A 8 -15.71 8.76 5.12
CA LEU A 8 -16.63 7.79 5.73
C LEU A 8 -17.05 8.20 7.14
N ASN A 9 -16.14 8.84 7.90
CA ASN A 9 -16.23 9.01 9.34
C ASN A 9 -16.72 7.70 10.00
N HIS A 10 -16.11 6.56 9.63
CA HIS A 10 -16.53 5.23 10.09
C HIS A 10 -15.36 4.24 10.05
N ALA A 11 -14.52 4.24 11.10
CA ALA A 11 -13.29 3.44 11.16
C ALA A 11 -13.52 1.95 10.89
N LYS A 12 -14.61 1.40 11.45
CA LYS A 12 -14.96 -0.01 11.26
C LYS A 12 -15.28 -0.36 9.80
N GLY A 13 -15.77 0.60 9.01
CA GLY A 13 -16.02 0.40 7.58
C GLY A 13 -14.71 0.20 6.81
N VAL A 14 -13.72 1.06 7.06
CA VAL A 14 -12.39 0.96 6.44
C VAL A 14 -11.68 -0.34 6.85
N VAL A 15 -11.79 -0.74 8.12
CA VAL A 15 -11.20 -2.00 8.62
C VAL A 15 -11.88 -3.21 7.97
N ASN A 16 -13.21 -3.25 7.92
CA ASN A 16 -13.95 -4.35 7.30
C ASN A 16 -13.58 -4.49 5.81
N GLN A 17 -13.48 -3.39 5.07
CA GLN A 17 -13.03 -3.39 3.68
C GLN A 17 -11.60 -3.95 3.55
N THR A 18 -10.68 -3.53 4.43
CA THR A 18 -9.31 -4.05 4.46
C THR A 18 -9.29 -5.56 4.71
N ASP A 19 -10.12 -6.06 5.63
CA ASP A 19 -10.23 -7.49 5.93
C ASP A 19 -10.88 -8.28 4.79
N THR A 20 -11.79 -7.67 4.03
CA THR A 20 -12.29 -8.24 2.76
C THR A 20 -11.16 -8.42 1.75
N PHE A 21 -10.29 -7.42 1.55
CA PHE A 21 -9.13 -7.57 0.67
C PHE A 21 -8.13 -8.60 1.18
N ARG A 22 -7.95 -8.76 2.49
CA ARG A 22 -7.10 -9.84 3.05
C ARG A 22 -7.68 -11.23 2.75
N ARG A 23 -9.00 -11.39 2.81
CA ARG A 23 -9.68 -12.66 2.54
C ARG A 23 -9.68 -13.03 1.05
N HIS A 24 -9.90 -12.05 0.18
CA HIS A 24 -10.17 -12.29 -1.25
C HIS A 24 -9.04 -11.84 -2.19
N GLY A 25 -8.05 -11.09 -1.72
CA GLY A 25 -7.04 -10.43 -2.57
C GLY A 25 -6.14 -11.38 -3.39
N LEU A 26 -6.04 -12.65 -2.99
CA LEU A 26 -5.33 -13.70 -3.72
C LEU A 26 -6.27 -14.62 -4.53
N GLY A 27 -7.55 -14.27 -4.67
CA GLY A 27 -8.53 -15.00 -5.48
C GLY A 27 -8.65 -14.43 -6.89
N SER A 28 -9.82 -14.60 -7.51
CA SER A 28 -10.10 -14.01 -8.82
C SER A 28 -10.41 -12.52 -8.72
N PHE A 29 -9.95 -11.75 -9.70
CA PHE A 29 -10.23 -10.33 -9.82
C PHE A 29 -11.73 -10.03 -9.89
N HIS A 30 -12.48 -10.89 -10.57
CA HIS A 30 -13.94 -10.88 -10.57
C HIS A 30 -14.52 -10.85 -9.15
N ASN A 31 -14.08 -11.77 -8.29
CA ASN A 31 -14.57 -11.84 -6.92
C ASN A 31 -14.15 -10.62 -6.10
N ILE A 32 -12.95 -10.09 -6.34
CA ILE A 32 -12.51 -8.84 -5.69
C ILE A 32 -13.43 -7.68 -6.08
N LEU A 33 -13.77 -7.53 -7.37
CA LEU A 33 -14.71 -6.50 -7.81
C LEU A 33 -16.11 -6.72 -7.25
N MET A 34 -16.61 -7.95 -7.21
CA MET A 34 -17.92 -8.27 -6.62
C MET A 34 -18.00 -7.87 -5.15
N GLU A 35 -17.02 -8.29 -4.35
CA GLU A 35 -16.97 -7.97 -2.92
C GLU A 35 -16.78 -6.47 -2.68
N LEU A 36 -15.97 -5.79 -3.51
CA LEU A 36 -15.82 -4.34 -3.47
C LEU A 36 -17.12 -3.60 -3.79
N SER A 37 -17.87 -4.08 -4.79
CA SER A 37 -19.13 -3.45 -5.22
C SER A 37 -20.23 -3.58 -4.17
N ARG A 38 -20.15 -4.62 -3.33
CA ARG A 38 -21.05 -4.84 -2.19
C ARG A 38 -20.56 -4.20 -0.91
N ASP A 39 -19.32 -3.71 -0.87
CA ASP A 39 -18.73 -3.15 0.34
C ASP A 39 -19.42 -1.82 0.70
N PRO A 40 -20.06 -1.71 1.87
CA PRO A 40 -20.79 -0.49 2.25
C PRO A 40 -19.91 0.75 2.34
N ALA A 41 -18.63 0.60 2.68
CA ALA A 41 -17.69 1.72 2.68
C ALA A 41 -17.50 2.25 1.25
N MET A 42 -17.36 1.38 0.24
CA MET A 42 -17.29 1.80 -1.16
C MET A 42 -18.61 2.40 -1.68
N ILE A 43 -19.75 1.79 -1.33
CA ILE A 43 -21.08 2.30 -1.70
C ILE A 43 -21.29 3.73 -1.17
N PHE A 44 -20.88 4.00 0.06
CA PHE A 44 -20.92 5.36 0.62
C PHE A 44 -19.88 6.26 -0.05
N TRP A 45 -18.66 5.77 -0.27
CA TRP A 45 -17.54 6.54 -0.80
C TRP A 45 -17.79 7.08 -2.21
N LEU A 46 -18.51 6.33 -3.05
CA LEU A 46 -18.85 6.72 -4.41
C LEU A 46 -20.34 7.04 -4.59
N ASP A 47 -21.02 7.33 -3.46
CA ASP A 47 -22.39 7.82 -3.42
C ASP A 47 -23.39 6.91 -4.15
N ASN A 48 -23.11 5.60 -4.24
CA ASN A 48 -24.00 4.62 -4.86
C ASN A 48 -25.26 4.35 -4.02
N LYS A 49 -25.23 4.71 -2.72
CA LYS A 49 -26.46 4.72 -1.89
C LYS A 49 -27.53 5.69 -2.42
N ASP A 50 -27.12 6.71 -3.18
CA ASP A 50 -27.99 7.71 -3.81
C ASP A 50 -28.25 7.39 -5.31
N ASN A 51 -27.87 6.18 -5.76
CA ASN A 51 -28.06 5.72 -7.15
C ASN A 51 -29.40 4.98 -7.29
N HIS A 52 -30.41 5.70 -7.76
CA HIS A 52 -31.79 5.22 -7.87
C HIS A 52 -32.18 5.04 -9.34
N LYS A 53 -33.11 4.12 -9.64
CA LYS A 53 -33.58 3.90 -11.03
C LYS A 53 -34.08 5.17 -11.72
N ASP A 54 -34.71 6.08 -10.97
CA ASP A 54 -35.28 7.33 -11.48
C ASP A 54 -34.27 8.50 -11.47
N ALA A 55 -33.13 8.33 -10.80
CA ALA A 55 -32.03 9.29 -10.75
C ALA A 55 -30.66 8.57 -10.69
N PRO A 56 -30.20 7.97 -11.80
CA PRO A 56 -28.95 7.22 -11.80
C PRO A 56 -27.74 8.12 -11.49
N ASN A 57 -26.87 7.66 -10.59
CA ASN A 57 -25.62 8.33 -10.24
C ASN A 57 -24.44 7.62 -10.90
N GLU A 58 -23.74 8.33 -11.78
CA GLU A 58 -22.66 7.77 -12.60
C GLU A 58 -21.34 7.58 -11.85
N ASN A 59 -21.17 8.14 -10.65
CA ASN A 59 -19.90 8.18 -9.94
C ASN A 59 -19.28 6.78 -9.78
N TYR A 60 -20.00 5.85 -9.14
CA TYR A 60 -19.52 4.48 -8.98
C TYR A 60 -19.23 3.77 -10.31
N GLY A 61 -20.14 3.91 -11.29
CA GLY A 61 -19.98 3.30 -12.61
C GLY A 61 -18.74 3.83 -13.34
N ARG A 62 -18.46 5.12 -13.25
CA ARG A 62 -17.26 5.74 -13.86
C ARG A 62 -15.99 5.20 -13.22
N GLU A 63 -15.89 5.23 -11.89
CA GLU A 63 -14.68 4.76 -11.20
C GLU A 63 -14.45 3.25 -11.38
N LEU A 64 -15.53 2.46 -11.45
CA LEU A 64 -15.43 1.03 -11.72
C LEU A 64 -14.74 0.75 -13.06
N LEU A 65 -15.08 1.50 -14.11
CA LEU A 65 -14.48 1.32 -15.44
C LEU A 65 -13.10 1.98 -15.51
N GLU A 66 -12.97 3.20 -14.99
CA GLU A 66 -11.80 4.05 -15.13
C GLU A 66 -10.65 3.62 -14.23
N LEU A 67 -10.85 3.64 -12.92
CA LEU A 67 -9.78 3.49 -11.94
C LEU A 67 -9.62 2.07 -11.43
N PHE A 68 -10.67 1.26 -11.53
CA PHE A 68 -10.72 -0.03 -10.87
C PHE A 68 -10.47 -1.19 -11.82
N SER A 69 -10.80 -1.06 -13.11
CA SER A 69 -10.80 -2.22 -14.00
C SER A 69 -10.19 -2.04 -15.38
N MET A 70 -10.49 -0.99 -16.16
CA MET A 70 -10.12 -0.94 -17.58
C MET A 70 -9.23 0.26 -17.96
N GLY A 71 -9.26 1.34 -17.21
CA GLY A 71 -8.54 2.56 -17.59
C GLY A 71 -9.27 3.36 -18.68
N ILE A 72 -8.95 4.65 -18.74
CA ILE A 72 -9.50 5.60 -19.72
C ILE A 72 -9.29 5.11 -21.15
N GLY A 73 -10.31 5.32 -21.99
CA GLY A 73 -10.25 5.02 -23.44
C GLY A 73 -10.72 3.62 -23.83
N ASN A 74 -11.08 2.77 -22.86
CA ASN A 74 -11.55 1.40 -23.10
C ASN A 74 -13.08 1.22 -23.01
N TYR A 75 -13.82 2.30 -22.78
CA TYR A 75 -15.27 2.36 -22.65
C TYR A 75 -15.79 3.71 -23.18
N THR A 76 -17.09 3.78 -23.42
CA THR A 76 -17.78 5.00 -23.86
C THR A 76 -18.55 5.65 -22.70
N GLU A 77 -18.97 6.89 -22.88
CA GLU A 77 -19.85 7.57 -21.91
C GLU A 77 -21.20 6.84 -21.74
N ASP A 78 -21.71 6.19 -22.79
CA ASP A 78 -22.92 5.38 -22.69
C ASP A 78 -22.68 4.10 -21.88
N ASP A 79 -21.47 3.53 -21.89
CA ASP A 79 -21.13 2.42 -21.01
C ASP A 79 -21.13 2.85 -19.54
N VAL A 80 -20.66 4.06 -19.23
CA VAL A 80 -20.72 4.63 -17.86
C VAL A 80 -22.16 4.73 -17.38
N LYS A 81 -23.05 5.29 -18.21
CA LYS A 81 -24.49 5.41 -17.89
C LYS A 81 -25.15 4.07 -17.68
N ASN A 82 -24.91 3.10 -18.57
CA ASN A 82 -25.51 1.78 -18.46
C ASN A 82 -24.93 0.97 -17.28
N CYS A 83 -23.65 1.18 -16.96
CA CYS A 83 -23.04 0.66 -15.74
C CYS A 83 -23.73 1.24 -14.49
N ALA A 84 -23.89 2.56 -14.42
CA ALA A 84 -24.57 3.23 -13.31
C ALA A 84 -25.99 2.71 -13.10
N ARG A 85 -26.77 2.61 -14.18
CA ARG A 85 -28.13 2.06 -14.17
C ARG A 85 -28.17 0.62 -13.64
N ALA A 86 -27.17 -0.20 -13.95
CA ALA A 86 -27.10 -1.58 -13.47
C ALA A 86 -26.80 -1.70 -11.97
N PHE A 87 -26.16 -0.70 -11.36
CA PHE A 87 -25.88 -0.65 -9.91
C PHE A 87 -26.98 0.06 -9.09
N THR A 88 -28.09 0.46 -9.72
CA THR A 88 -29.26 0.99 -9.00
C THR A 88 -29.85 -0.09 -8.07
N GLY A 89 -30.32 0.34 -6.90
CA GLY A 89 -30.82 -0.56 -5.85
C GLY A 89 -29.73 -1.23 -4.99
N TRP A 90 -28.44 -1.09 -5.31
CA TRP A 90 -27.35 -1.55 -4.44
C TRP A 90 -27.04 -0.48 -3.40
N THR A 91 -27.41 -0.71 -2.14
CA THR A 91 -27.37 0.32 -1.10
C THR A 91 -26.95 -0.22 0.27
N ILE A 92 -27.03 0.62 1.29
CA ILE A 92 -26.69 0.32 2.67
C ILE A 92 -28.00 0.18 3.47
N ALA A 93 -28.25 -0.99 4.05
CA ALA A 93 -29.51 -1.35 4.70
C ALA A 93 -29.88 -0.42 5.87
N ASN A 94 -28.87 0.03 6.61
CA ASN A 94 -29.01 0.73 7.89
C ASN A 94 -28.50 2.18 7.85
N ASP A 95 -28.45 2.79 6.67
CA ASP A 95 -27.95 4.16 6.48
C ASP A 95 -28.77 5.20 7.26
N GLU A 96 -30.10 5.15 7.17
CA GLU A 96 -31.02 6.09 7.81
C GLU A 96 -30.89 6.01 9.32
N TYR A 97 -30.95 4.79 9.88
CA TYR A 97 -30.76 4.57 11.31
C TYR A 97 -29.40 5.09 11.81
N MET A 98 -28.34 4.85 11.05
CA MET A 98 -26.99 5.30 11.40
C MET A 98 -26.87 6.82 11.33
N SER A 99 -27.51 7.48 10.36
CA SER A 99 -27.55 8.95 10.26
C SER A 99 -28.25 9.59 11.47
N VAL A 100 -29.37 9.00 11.91
CA VAL A 100 -30.13 9.45 13.09
C VAL A 100 -29.35 9.22 14.39
N ARG A 101 -28.60 8.12 14.51
CA ARG A 101 -27.75 7.87 15.69
C ARG A 101 -26.53 8.79 15.73
N ALA A 102 -25.88 9.00 14.59
CA ALA A 102 -24.71 9.87 14.49
C ALA A 102 -25.04 11.32 14.80
N SER A 103 -26.16 11.85 14.30
CA SER A 103 -26.61 13.22 14.57
C SER A 103 -26.95 13.49 16.04
N ARG A 104 -27.23 12.45 16.83
CA ARG A 104 -27.60 12.56 18.25
C ARG A 104 -26.43 12.38 19.22
N ASP A 105 -25.19 12.24 18.71
CA ASP A 105 -23.98 11.88 19.48
C ASP A 105 -24.20 10.70 20.43
N SER A 106 -25.16 9.82 20.06
CA SER A 106 -25.76 8.82 20.94
C SER A 106 -25.29 7.42 20.58
N ILE A 107 -24.05 7.32 20.08
CA ILE A 107 -23.39 6.04 19.77
C ILE A 107 -22.93 5.32 21.05
N TRP A 108 -23.16 5.87 22.24
CA TRP A 108 -22.96 5.20 23.52
C TRP A 108 -24.15 4.30 23.90
N PRO A 109 -23.94 3.10 24.50
CA PRO A 109 -22.66 2.45 24.82
C PRO A 109 -22.07 1.59 23.70
N SER A 110 -22.82 1.35 22.61
CA SER A 110 -22.54 0.26 21.67
C SER A 110 -21.65 0.62 20.48
N GLY A 111 -21.21 1.87 20.37
CA GLY A 111 -20.48 2.41 19.23
C GLY A 111 -21.35 2.55 17.97
N ARG A 112 -20.68 2.83 16.84
CA ARG A 112 -21.31 2.76 15.52
C ARG A 112 -21.50 1.30 15.12
N ILE A 113 -22.70 0.95 14.65
CA ILE A 113 -23.02 -0.40 14.15
C ILE A 113 -22.41 -0.56 12.76
N ASP A 114 -22.02 -1.78 12.39
CA ASP A 114 -21.57 -2.08 11.04
C ASP A 114 -22.61 -1.70 9.99
N TRP A 115 -22.15 -1.06 8.92
CA TRP A 115 -22.95 -0.94 7.72
C TRP A 115 -23.15 -2.29 7.07
N GLN A 116 -24.35 -2.51 6.55
CA GLN A 116 -24.76 -3.76 5.92
C GLN A 116 -25.18 -3.48 4.48
N PHE A 117 -24.70 -4.31 3.57
CA PHE A 117 -25.15 -4.27 2.18
C PHE A 117 -26.61 -4.72 2.07
N GLU A 118 -27.36 -4.04 1.22
CA GLU A 118 -28.71 -4.43 0.82
C GLU A 118 -28.90 -4.20 -0.69
N TYR A 119 -29.55 -5.16 -1.35
CA TYR A 119 -30.06 -4.95 -2.70
C TYR A 119 -31.58 -4.76 -2.63
N ARG A 120 -32.08 -3.65 -3.20
CA ARG A 120 -33.48 -3.26 -3.28
C ARG A 120 -34.00 -3.43 -4.71
N PRO A 121 -34.67 -4.55 -5.03
CA PRO A 121 -35.19 -4.78 -6.39
C PRO A 121 -36.15 -3.69 -6.86
N GLU A 122 -36.95 -3.11 -5.96
CA GLU A 122 -37.91 -2.07 -6.27
C GLU A 122 -37.29 -0.75 -6.74
N ASP A 123 -36.02 -0.52 -6.42
CA ASP A 123 -35.24 0.66 -6.77
C ASP A 123 -34.21 0.39 -7.88
N HIS A 124 -34.19 -0.84 -8.41
CA HIS A 124 -33.37 -1.22 -9.54
C HIS A 124 -34.06 -0.84 -10.87
N ASP A 125 -33.26 -0.40 -11.84
CA ASP A 125 -33.68 -0.22 -13.22
C ASP A 125 -33.61 -1.56 -13.96
N ASP A 126 -34.74 -2.27 -14.09
CA ASP A 126 -34.83 -3.55 -14.81
C ASP A 126 -34.91 -3.42 -16.34
N THR A 127 -34.82 -2.21 -16.89
CA THR A 127 -34.92 -2.03 -18.34
C THR A 127 -33.64 -2.47 -19.07
N GLU A 128 -33.75 -2.66 -20.38
CA GLU A 128 -32.65 -3.12 -21.23
C GLU A 128 -31.50 -2.10 -21.25
N LYS A 129 -30.27 -2.62 -21.16
CA LYS A 129 -29.02 -1.87 -21.14
C LYS A 129 -28.10 -2.41 -22.23
N ASN A 130 -27.38 -1.52 -22.88
CA ASN A 130 -26.28 -1.88 -23.77
C ASN A 130 -24.97 -1.52 -23.07
N PHE A 131 -24.13 -2.52 -22.82
CA PHE A 131 -22.88 -2.35 -22.11
C PHE A 131 -21.77 -3.17 -22.77
N LEU A 132 -20.70 -2.49 -23.19
CA LEU A 132 -19.52 -3.04 -23.84
C LEU A 132 -19.84 -3.97 -25.02
N GLY A 133 -20.88 -3.61 -25.79
CA GLY A 133 -21.34 -4.33 -26.98
C GLY A 133 -22.25 -5.53 -26.68
N ARG A 134 -22.73 -5.68 -25.45
CA ARG A 134 -23.73 -6.68 -25.06
C ARG A 134 -25.02 -5.99 -24.65
N THR A 135 -26.15 -6.62 -24.95
CA THR A 135 -27.48 -6.09 -24.62
C THR A 135 -28.21 -7.05 -23.69
N GLY A 136 -28.84 -6.52 -22.65
CA GLY A 136 -29.66 -7.29 -21.72
C GLY A 136 -30.14 -6.47 -20.54
N ASN A 137 -30.97 -7.07 -19.70
CA ASN A 137 -31.45 -6.45 -18.45
C ASN A 137 -30.42 -6.68 -17.35
N PHE A 138 -29.26 -6.03 -17.48
CA PHE A 138 -28.12 -6.27 -16.59
C PHE A 138 -28.32 -5.66 -15.21
N ASN A 139 -27.91 -6.42 -14.20
CA ASN A 139 -27.67 -5.97 -12.84
C ASN A 139 -26.15 -5.75 -12.62
N GLY A 140 -25.74 -5.16 -11.50
CA GLY A 140 -24.35 -4.87 -11.17
C GLY A 140 -23.45 -6.10 -11.22
N GLY A 141 -23.96 -7.27 -10.84
CA GLY A 141 -23.22 -8.52 -10.97
C GLY A 141 -22.88 -8.90 -12.42
N ASP A 142 -23.83 -8.75 -13.34
CA ASP A 142 -23.62 -9.04 -14.76
C ASP A 142 -22.60 -8.08 -15.38
N ILE A 143 -22.61 -6.81 -14.95
CA ILE A 143 -21.63 -5.81 -15.38
C ILE A 143 -20.22 -6.24 -14.96
N ILE A 144 -20.05 -6.72 -13.73
CA ILE A 144 -18.75 -7.21 -13.22
C ILE A 144 -18.29 -8.43 -14.01
N ASP A 145 -19.20 -9.36 -14.34
CA ASP A 145 -18.90 -10.51 -15.19
C ASP A 145 -18.37 -10.07 -16.57
N ILE A 146 -19.03 -9.08 -17.18
CA ILE A 146 -18.64 -8.55 -18.49
C ILE A 146 -17.26 -7.88 -18.41
N ILE A 147 -17.03 -7.02 -17.40
CA ILE A 147 -15.77 -6.31 -17.18
C ILE A 147 -14.61 -7.29 -16.99
N ALA A 148 -14.75 -8.26 -16.10
CA ALA A 148 -13.67 -9.19 -15.76
C ALA A 148 -13.19 -10.03 -16.97
N MET A 149 -14.02 -10.20 -18.00
CA MET A 149 -13.66 -10.92 -19.22
C MET A 149 -12.98 -10.05 -20.29
N ARG A 150 -12.92 -8.72 -20.12
CA ARG A 150 -12.37 -7.83 -21.15
C ARG A 150 -10.85 -7.92 -21.23
N PRO A 151 -10.27 -7.93 -22.45
CA PRO A 151 -8.82 -7.80 -22.62
C PRO A 151 -8.25 -6.53 -21.98
N ALA A 152 -8.96 -5.40 -22.06
CA ALA A 152 -8.57 -4.16 -21.41
C ALA A 152 -8.32 -4.34 -19.90
N THR A 153 -9.18 -5.11 -19.22
CA THR A 153 -9.01 -5.42 -17.79
C THR A 153 -7.76 -6.23 -17.50
N SER A 154 -7.45 -7.22 -18.34
CA SER A 154 -6.22 -7.99 -18.18
C SER A 154 -4.95 -7.11 -18.28
N TRP A 155 -4.95 -6.15 -19.20
CA TRP A 155 -3.85 -5.20 -19.38
C TRP A 155 -3.75 -4.20 -18.23
N PHE A 156 -4.89 -3.66 -17.80
CA PHE A 156 -4.95 -2.71 -16.69
C PHE A 156 -4.38 -3.30 -15.39
N ILE A 157 -4.83 -4.51 -15.02
CA ILE A 157 -4.38 -5.17 -13.79
C ILE A 157 -2.93 -5.62 -13.91
N ALA A 158 -2.50 -6.14 -15.06
CA ALA A 158 -1.10 -6.47 -15.32
C ALA A 158 -0.19 -5.25 -15.13
N GLY A 159 -0.55 -4.10 -15.71
CA GLY A 159 0.20 -2.86 -15.60
C GLY A 159 0.29 -2.35 -14.16
N LYS A 160 -0.84 -2.39 -13.42
CA LYS A 160 -0.86 -2.01 -11.99
C LYS A 160 0.03 -2.92 -11.13
N LEU A 161 0.01 -4.24 -11.35
CA LEU A 161 0.87 -5.16 -10.62
C LEU A 161 2.34 -4.96 -10.95
N TYR A 162 2.69 -4.78 -12.23
CA TYR A 162 4.06 -4.49 -12.64
C TYR A 162 4.56 -3.18 -12.02
N ASN A 163 3.76 -2.11 -12.14
CA ASN A 163 4.10 -0.79 -11.59
C ASN A 163 4.29 -0.83 -10.06
N TYR A 164 3.46 -1.60 -9.36
CA TYR A 164 3.55 -1.70 -7.91
C TYR A 164 4.78 -2.49 -7.44
N PHE A 165 5.10 -3.62 -8.07
CA PHE A 165 6.13 -4.55 -7.57
C PHE A 165 7.49 -4.48 -8.28
N VAL A 166 7.57 -3.95 -9.50
CA VAL A 166 8.79 -4.01 -10.32
C VAL A 166 9.42 -2.63 -10.49
N SER A 167 8.76 -1.73 -11.20
CA SER A 167 9.31 -0.40 -11.51
C SER A 167 8.18 0.58 -11.81
N ASP A 168 8.40 1.85 -11.48
CA ASP A 168 7.47 2.92 -11.81
C ASP A 168 7.45 3.22 -13.33
N THR A 169 8.45 2.75 -14.07
CA THR A 169 8.53 2.89 -15.54
C THR A 169 7.71 1.80 -16.24
N PRO A 170 6.73 2.14 -17.10
CA PRO A 170 5.93 1.16 -17.82
C PRO A 170 6.76 0.27 -18.76
N ASN A 171 6.48 -1.04 -18.76
CA ASN A 171 7.06 -2.00 -19.69
C ASN A 171 5.94 -2.80 -20.39
N GLU A 172 5.79 -2.60 -21.70
CA GLU A 172 4.71 -3.19 -22.49
C GLU A 172 4.84 -4.71 -22.62
N GLU A 173 6.07 -5.23 -22.77
CA GLU A 173 6.33 -6.68 -22.92
C GLU A 173 6.01 -7.43 -21.62
N ALA A 174 6.43 -6.88 -20.47
CA ALA A 174 6.12 -7.43 -19.16
C ALA A 174 4.60 -7.37 -18.87
N THR A 175 3.95 -6.27 -19.26
CA THR A 175 2.49 -6.12 -19.12
C THR A 175 1.75 -7.13 -19.99
N ALA A 176 2.17 -7.32 -21.24
CA ALA A 176 1.59 -8.31 -22.15
C ALA A 176 1.73 -9.74 -21.60
N PHE A 177 2.90 -10.07 -21.05
CA PHE A 177 3.17 -11.37 -20.41
C PHE A 177 2.21 -11.64 -19.24
N LEU A 178 2.04 -10.69 -18.32
CA LEU A 178 1.13 -10.82 -17.19
C LEU A 178 -0.35 -10.81 -17.62
N ALA A 179 -0.71 -9.99 -18.62
CA ALA A 179 -2.07 -9.94 -19.14
C ALA A 179 -2.50 -11.27 -19.79
N GLU A 180 -1.57 -12.00 -20.39
CA GLU A 180 -1.82 -13.35 -20.88
C GLU A 180 -2.06 -14.34 -19.73
N GLU A 181 -1.29 -14.25 -18.65
CA GLU A 181 -1.51 -15.07 -17.46
C GLU A 181 -2.87 -14.79 -16.81
N TYR A 182 -3.27 -13.51 -16.74
CA TYR A 182 -4.62 -13.11 -16.30
C TYR A 182 -5.68 -13.86 -17.11
N ARG A 183 -5.59 -13.85 -18.45
CA ARG A 183 -6.58 -14.51 -19.32
C ARG A 183 -6.60 -16.03 -19.13
N LYS A 184 -5.43 -16.67 -19.06
CA LYS A 184 -5.32 -18.13 -18.86
C LYS A 184 -5.90 -18.59 -17.53
N SER A 185 -5.65 -17.83 -16.48
CA SER A 185 -6.08 -18.14 -15.11
C SER A 185 -7.47 -17.61 -14.76
N SER A 186 -8.17 -16.98 -15.72
CA SER A 186 -9.46 -16.31 -15.48
C SER A 186 -9.39 -15.25 -14.37
N GLY A 187 -8.30 -14.49 -14.33
CA GLY A 187 -8.07 -13.37 -13.43
C GLY A 187 -7.62 -13.76 -12.02
N ASP A 188 -7.02 -14.94 -11.82
CA ASP A 188 -6.49 -15.36 -10.51
C ASP A 188 -5.24 -14.54 -10.14
N ILE A 189 -5.36 -13.68 -9.13
CA ILE A 189 -4.30 -12.76 -8.71
C ILE A 189 -3.10 -13.52 -8.16
N ARG A 190 -3.31 -14.67 -7.49
CA ARG A 190 -2.21 -15.50 -7.00
C ARG A 190 -1.36 -16.04 -8.15
N SER A 191 -1.98 -16.49 -9.24
CA SER A 191 -1.28 -16.97 -10.43
C SER A 191 -0.45 -15.85 -11.06
N MET A 192 -1.04 -14.66 -11.21
CA MET A 192 -0.34 -13.49 -11.74
C MET A 192 0.87 -13.09 -10.89
N LEU A 193 0.72 -13.00 -9.57
CA LEU A 193 1.83 -12.66 -8.66
C LEU A 193 2.94 -13.72 -8.72
N ARG A 194 2.58 -15.00 -8.80
CA ARG A 194 3.55 -16.08 -8.99
C ARG A 194 4.30 -15.92 -10.30
N ALA A 195 3.61 -15.65 -11.40
CA ALA A 195 4.24 -15.42 -12.70
C ALA A 195 5.18 -14.22 -12.67
N LEU A 196 4.76 -13.11 -12.03
CA LEU A 196 5.57 -11.91 -11.87
C LEU A 196 6.86 -12.18 -11.10
N PHE A 197 6.76 -12.70 -9.88
CA PHE A 197 7.95 -12.93 -9.03
C PHE A 197 8.89 -14.02 -9.56
N MET A 198 8.40 -14.91 -10.44
CA MET A 198 9.21 -15.92 -11.10
C MET A 198 9.78 -15.47 -12.45
N SER A 199 9.27 -14.38 -13.02
CA SER A 199 9.72 -13.86 -14.31
C SER A 199 11.12 -13.24 -14.25
N ASP A 200 11.78 -13.16 -15.40
CA ASP A 200 13.06 -12.46 -15.52
C ASP A 200 12.87 -10.94 -15.30
N TYR A 201 11.72 -10.38 -15.69
CA TYR A 201 11.41 -8.96 -15.48
C TYR A 201 11.50 -8.51 -14.02
N PHE A 202 11.24 -9.39 -13.05
CA PHE A 202 11.39 -9.08 -11.62
C PHE A 202 12.82 -9.30 -11.10
N LYS A 203 13.62 -10.12 -11.79
CA LYS A 203 14.95 -10.56 -11.33
C LYS A 203 16.10 -9.81 -11.97
N MET A 204 15.85 -9.02 -13.02
CA MET A 204 16.88 -8.22 -13.67
C MET A 204 17.53 -7.26 -12.67
N GLU A 205 18.84 -7.07 -12.78
CA GLU A 205 19.61 -6.22 -11.86
C GLU A 205 19.30 -4.73 -12.02
N ASP A 206 18.78 -4.32 -13.18
CA ASP A 206 18.43 -2.93 -13.49
C ASP A 206 17.20 -2.41 -12.73
N VAL A 207 16.31 -3.31 -12.29
CA VAL A 207 15.13 -2.98 -11.49
C VAL A 207 15.38 -3.07 -9.98
N TRP A 208 16.56 -3.52 -9.55
CA TRP A 208 16.88 -3.60 -8.12
C TRP A 208 17.01 -2.19 -7.52
N TYR A 209 16.30 -1.92 -6.42
CA TYR A 209 16.31 -0.62 -5.76
C TYR A 209 15.87 0.54 -6.66
N ASP A 210 15.08 0.27 -7.70
CA ASP A 210 14.54 1.31 -8.60
C ASP A 210 13.33 2.03 -7.97
N LYS A 211 12.65 1.37 -7.02
CA LYS A 211 11.45 1.91 -6.39
C LYS A 211 11.75 2.73 -5.15
N ILE A 212 11.02 3.83 -4.98
CA ILE A 212 11.02 4.58 -3.72
C ILE A 212 10.07 3.91 -2.73
N LYS A 213 10.55 3.57 -1.53
CA LYS A 213 9.71 3.03 -0.46
C LYS A 213 8.59 4.00 -0.14
N SER A 214 7.36 3.49 -0.09
CA SER A 214 6.26 4.24 0.52
C SER A 214 6.59 4.60 1.98
N PRO A 215 6.07 5.70 2.53
CA PRO A 215 6.29 6.05 3.92
C PRO A 215 6.00 4.90 4.91
N ALA A 216 4.93 4.14 4.67
CA ALA A 216 4.59 2.98 5.48
C ALA A 216 5.67 1.90 5.43
N GLU A 217 6.22 1.58 4.24
CA GLU A 217 7.30 0.60 4.10
C GLU A 217 8.59 1.05 4.78
N LEU A 218 8.93 2.34 4.67
CA LEU A 218 10.11 2.90 5.34
C LEU A 218 9.97 2.83 6.86
N VAL A 219 8.86 3.35 7.40
CA VAL A 219 8.64 3.43 8.86
C VAL A 219 8.53 2.03 9.46
N VAL A 220 7.71 1.14 8.87
CA VAL A 220 7.56 -0.23 9.37
C VAL A 220 8.84 -1.04 9.16
N GLY A 221 9.54 -0.84 8.05
CA GLY A 221 10.84 -1.48 7.79
C GLY A 221 11.87 -1.11 8.85
N THR A 222 11.99 0.18 9.17
CA THR A 222 12.91 0.66 10.22
C THR A 222 12.49 0.20 11.62
N ALA A 223 11.20 0.25 11.95
CA ALA A 223 10.69 -0.25 13.23
C ALA A 223 10.96 -1.76 13.40
N ARG A 224 10.85 -2.54 12.31
CA ARG A 224 11.22 -3.97 12.30
C ARG A 224 12.71 -4.19 12.50
N LEU A 225 13.55 -3.37 11.87
CA LEU A 225 15.01 -3.44 12.02
C LEU A 225 15.43 -3.10 13.46
N ALA A 226 14.83 -2.08 14.06
CA ALA A 226 15.06 -1.70 15.45
C ALA A 226 14.41 -2.66 16.45
N GLY A 227 13.40 -3.45 16.05
CA GLY A 227 12.71 -4.39 16.92
C GLY A 227 11.66 -3.73 17.84
N SER A 228 11.18 -2.53 17.50
CA SER A 228 10.25 -1.74 18.32
C SER A 228 8.78 -2.19 18.21
N TYR A 229 8.47 -3.26 17.47
CA TYR A 229 7.11 -3.68 17.12
C TYR A 229 6.52 -4.79 18.01
N THR A 230 7.31 -5.37 18.92
CA THR A 230 6.93 -6.64 19.60
C THR A 230 5.89 -6.47 20.70
N THR A 231 5.72 -5.26 21.22
CA THR A 231 4.76 -4.96 22.29
C THR A 231 3.93 -3.74 21.91
N PRO A 232 2.60 -3.75 22.14
CA PRO A 232 1.78 -2.57 21.95
C PRO A 232 2.19 -1.51 22.98
N GLN A 233 2.83 -0.46 22.50
CA GLN A 233 3.25 0.70 23.27
C GLN A 233 2.43 1.91 22.84
N TRP A 234 2.28 2.90 23.72
CA TRP A 234 1.52 4.11 23.42
C TRP A 234 2.17 4.97 22.33
N ASP A 235 3.50 4.87 22.18
CA ASP A 235 4.28 5.57 21.15
C ASP A 235 4.14 4.97 19.75
N ILE A 236 3.38 3.88 19.56
CA ILE A 236 3.05 3.35 18.23
C ILE A 236 2.34 4.40 17.36
N THR A 237 1.65 5.36 17.98
CA THR A 237 1.03 6.50 17.31
C THR A 237 2.05 7.43 16.67
N ASN A 238 3.29 7.47 17.16
CA ASN A 238 4.37 8.25 16.56
C ASN A 238 4.75 7.65 15.20
N LEU A 239 4.83 6.33 15.07
CA LEU A 239 5.09 5.68 13.78
C LEU A 239 3.98 5.99 12.75
N ALA A 240 2.72 5.99 13.19
CA ALA A 240 1.61 6.38 12.32
C ALA A 240 1.68 7.88 11.93
N SER A 241 2.14 8.73 12.86
CA SER A 241 2.32 10.16 12.63
C SER A 241 3.47 10.43 11.65
N ASP A 242 4.58 9.70 11.77
CA ASP A 242 5.73 9.77 10.86
C ASP A 242 5.29 9.45 9.43
N ALA A 243 4.54 8.37 9.23
CA ALA A 243 4.00 8.04 7.92
C ALA A 243 3.06 9.15 7.37
N ASN A 244 2.26 9.77 8.24
CA ASN A 244 1.40 10.90 7.88
C ASN A 244 2.21 12.13 7.45
N PHE A 245 3.23 12.53 8.23
CA PHE A 245 4.09 13.69 7.89
C PHE A 245 4.87 13.49 6.58
N MET A 246 5.08 12.25 6.16
CA MET A 246 5.66 11.89 4.87
C MET A 246 4.62 11.76 3.73
N GLY A 247 3.33 12.04 4.00
CA GLY A 247 2.25 12.06 3.01
C GLY A 247 1.36 10.82 2.95
N GLN A 248 1.54 9.83 3.83
CA GLN A 248 0.76 8.59 3.85
C GLN A 248 0.05 8.36 5.19
N GLU A 249 -1.06 9.07 5.41
CA GLU A 249 -1.92 8.83 6.57
C GLU A 249 -2.66 7.48 6.46
N ILE A 250 -2.25 6.49 7.24
CA ILE A 250 -2.78 5.13 7.17
C ILE A 250 -4.31 5.12 7.37
N LEU A 251 -5.03 4.37 6.52
CA LEU A 251 -6.52 4.32 6.44
C LEU A 251 -7.19 5.61 5.95
N ASN A 252 -6.42 6.61 5.50
CA ASN A 252 -6.96 7.88 5.02
C ASN A 252 -6.33 8.34 3.69
N PRO A 253 -6.52 7.57 2.59
CA PRO A 253 -6.05 7.98 1.27
C PRO A 253 -6.72 9.30 0.82
N PRO A 254 -5.99 10.14 0.05
CA PRO A 254 -6.49 11.47 -0.34
C PRO A 254 -7.67 11.40 -1.32
N THR A 255 -7.68 10.40 -2.20
CA THR A 255 -8.72 10.21 -3.23
C THR A 255 -9.08 8.72 -3.37
N VAL A 256 -10.08 8.43 -4.21
CA VAL A 256 -10.47 7.05 -4.57
C VAL A 256 -9.37 6.30 -5.33
N GLU A 257 -8.43 7.02 -5.97
CA GLU A 257 -7.26 6.45 -6.63
C GLU A 257 -6.28 5.84 -5.62
N GLY A 258 -6.33 6.28 -4.36
CA GLY A 258 -5.40 5.89 -3.30
C GLY A 258 -4.26 6.89 -3.18
N TRP A 259 -3.08 6.39 -2.83
CA TRP A 259 -1.85 7.18 -2.84
C TRP A 259 -1.09 6.95 -4.13
N HIS A 260 -0.42 8.00 -4.60
CA HIS A 260 0.50 7.92 -5.71
C HIS A 260 1.81 7.22 -5.29
N THR A 261 2.67 6.89 -6.24
CA THR A 261 3.90 6.13 -6.00
C THR A 261 5.12 6.85 -6.58
N GLY A 262 6.32 6.32 -6.32
CA GLY A 262 7.56 6.85 -6.88
C GLY A 262 7.96 8.20 -6.31
N THR A 263 8.38 9.11 -7.19
CA THR A 263 8.98 10.40 -6.82
C THR A 263 8.03 11.33 -6.06
N GLU A 264 6.73 11.12 -6.15
CA GLU A 264 5.74 11.90 -5.40
C GLU A 264 5.84 11.73 -3.88
N TRP A 265 6.51 10.67 -3.40
CA TRP A 265 6.82 10.51 -1.98
C TRP A 265 7.92 11.43 -1.47
N VAL A 266 8.69 12.07 -2.37
CA VAL A 266 9.91 12.80 -2.01
C VAL A 266 9.83 14.24 -2.49
N ASP A 267 9.65 15.14 -1.53
CA ASP A 267 9.92 16.57 -1.66
C ASP A 267 10.94 16.99 -0.59
N THR A 268 11.33 18.27 -0.59
CA THR A 268 12.33 18.79 0.36
C THR A 268 11.93 18.60 1.82
N GLY A 269 10.62 18.67 2.13
CA GLY A 269 10.10 18.47 3.48
C GLY A 269 10.00 17.00 3.85
N THR A 270 9.36 16.18 3.00
CA THR A 270 9.18 14.76 3.29
C THR A 270 10.52 14.02 3.34
N LEU A 271 11.52 14.42 2.56
CA LEU A 271 12.86 13.83 2.63
C LEU A 271 13.51 14.00 4.02
N VAL A 272 13.35 15.18 4.63
CA VAL A 272 13.87 15.45 5.97
C VAL A 272 13.17 14.58 7.01
N GLU A 273 11.84 14.48 6.93
CA GLU A 273 11.06 13.61 7.83
C GLU A 273 11.45 12.14 7.71
N ARG A 274 11.64 11.65 6.47
CA ARG A 274 12.08 10.27 6.19
C ARG A 274 13.41 9.94 6.84
N VAL A 275 14.38 10.84 6.72
CA VAL A 275 15.71 10.69 7.34
C VAL A 275 15.60 10.76 8.86
N ASN A 276 14.88 11.76 9.38
CA ASN A 276 14.74 11.97 10.83
C ASN A 276 14.04 10.78 11.51
N SER A 277 12.92 10.32 10.98
CA SER A 277 12.19 9.17 11.53
C SER A 277 13.07 7.92 11.54
N SER A 278 13.77 7.64 10.44
CA SER A 278 14.63 6.46 10.34
C SER A 278 15.82 6.52 11.32
N ALA A 279 16.47 7.69 11.42
CA ALA A 279 17.59 7.92 12.32
C ALA A 279 17.16 7.91 13.80
N LEU A 280 15.97 8.43 14.12
CA LEU A 280 15.45 8.45 15.49
C LEU A 280 15.20 7.02 15.99
N VAL A 281 14.55 6.19 15.19
CA VAL A 281 14.19 4.82 15.57
C VAL A 281 15.42 3.94 15.74
N ILE A 282 16.41 4.04 14.84
CA ILE A 282 17.64 3.22 14.93
C ILE A 282 18.67 3.79 15.91
N GLY A 283 18.55 5.09 16.24
CA GLY A 283 19.43 5.80 17.17
C GLY A 283 19.23 5.40 18.63
N ASP A 284 18.11 4.77 18.95
CA ASP A 284 17.81 4.31 20.30
C ASP A 284 18.50 2.96 20.57
N ILE A 285 19.64 3.02 21.25
CA ILE A 285 20.44 1.84 21.66
C ILE A 285 19.68 0.89 22.59
N VAL A 286 18.58 1.32 23.21
CA VAL A 286 17.76 0.46 24.08
C VAL A 286 16.91 -0.50 23.24
N GLN A 287 16.71 -0.21 21.96
CA GLN A 287 15.88 -1.02 21.08
C GLN A 287 16.47 -2.43 20.89
N PRO A 288 15.65 -3.51 21.01
CA PRO A 288 16.15 -4.88 20.98
C PRO A 288 16.92 -5.25 19.71
N GLY A 289 16.50 -4.73 18.56
CA GLY A 289 17.15 -4.95 17.26
C GLY A 289 18.50 -4.28 17.17
N VAL A 290 18.64 -3.05 17.71
CA VAL A 290 19.92 -2.33 17.77
C VAL A 290 20.90 -3.07 18.67
N GLN A 291 20.46 -3.50 19.85
CA GLN A 291 21.27 -4.32 20.76
C GLN A 291 21.69 -5.65 20.12
N ALA A 292 20.78 -6.30 19.39
CA ALA A 292 21.08 -7.54 18.68
C ALA A 292 22.14 -7.34 17.57
N MET A 293 22.09 -6.22 16.84
CA MET A 293 23.10 -5.87 15.83
C MET A 293 24.47 -5.64 16.47
N ILE A 294 24.51 -4.86 17.56
CA ILE A 294 25.75 -4.61 18.33
C ILE A 294 26.31 -5.93 18.89
N GLN A 295 25.46 -6.79 19.45
CA GLN A 295 25.88 -8.08 19.98
C GLN A 295 26.46 -8.97 18.90
N ARG A 296 25.85 -9.01 17.70
CA ARG A 296 26.42 -9.73 16.55
C ARG A 296 27.80 -9.19 16.15
N LEU A 297 28.04 -7.88 16.23
CA LEU A 297 29.37 -7.33 15.97
C LEU A 297 30.38 -7.78 17.03
N LYS A 298 30.01 -7.75 18.31
CA LYS A 298 30.84 -8.21 19.43
C LYS A 298 31.21 -9.68 19.33
N ASP A 299 30.24 -10.52 18.94
CA ASP A 299 30.44 -11.97 18.83
C ASP A 299 31.36 -12.34 17.66
N ASN A 300 31.38 -11.54 16.59
CA ASN A 300 32.19 -11.79 15.41
C ASN A 300 33.66 -11.36 15.59
N GLN A 301 33.93 -10.17 16.14
CA GLN A 301 35.28 -9.62 16.24
C GLN A 301 35.41 -8.60 17.37
N LYS A 302 36.59 -8.54 17.98
CA LYS A 302 36.87 -7.64 19.11
C LYS A 302 37.03 -6.17 18.72
N SER A 303 37.57 -5.90 17.54
CA SER A 303 37.76 -4.56 17.02
C SER A 303 37.54 -4.52 15.51
N TYR A 304 37.11 -3.39 15.00
CA TYR A 304 36.83 -3.18 13.57
C TYR A 304 37.55 -1.94 13.07
N GLN A 305 38.20 -2.08 11.92
CA GLN A 305 38.64 -0.94 11.14
C GLN A 305 37.42 -0.25 10.49
N PRO A 306 37.48 1.06 10.18
CA PRO A 306 36.34 1.82 9.67
C PRO A 306 35.68 1.21 8.43
N ASP A 307 36.47 0.73 7.47
CA ASP A 307 36.02 0.08 6.24
C ASP A 307 35.26 -1.22 6.53
N GLN A 308 35.83 -2.06 7.40
CA GLN A 308 35.22 -3.33 7.80
C GLN A 308 33.93 -3.10 8.58
N LEU A 309 33.89 -2.07 9.43
CA LEU A 309 32.71 -1.71 10.20
C LEU A 309 31.55 -1.32 9.27
N VAL A 310 31.81 -0.48 8.27
CA VAL A 310 30.81 -0.07 7.28
C VAL A 310 30.21 -1.28 6.57
N ASP A 311 31.05 -2.19 6.05
CA ASP A 311 30.57 -3.37 5.32
C ASP A 311 29.72 -4.29 6.22
N LYS A 312 30.09 -4.42 7.51
CA LYS A 312 29.31 -5.21 8.47
C LYS A 312 27.99 -4.55 8.85
N CYS A 313 27.97 -3.23 9.04
CA CYS A 313 26.73 -2.49 9.31
C CYS A 313 25.78 -2.54 8.11
N LEU A 314 26.28 -2.37 6.88
CA LEU A 314 25.48 -2.52 5.65
C LEU A 314 24.86 -3.93 5.54
N LEU A 315 25.59 -4.96 5.94
CA LEU A 315 25.06 -6.32 6.01
C LEU A 315 23.96 -6.47 7.09
N LEU A 316 24.16 -5.87 8.27
CA LEU A 316 23.23 -5.97 9.39
C LEU A 316 21.90 -5.26 9.15
N VAL A 317 21.88 -4.17 8.39
CA VAL A 317 20.65 -3.46 7.99
C VAL A 317 19.84 -4.15 6.89
N GLY A 318 20.21 -5.39 6.53
CA GLY A 318 19.51 -6.20 5.53
C GLY A 318 20.29 -6.42 4.23
N GLY A 319 21.61 -6.28 4.24
CA GLY A 319 22.44 -6.47 3.03
C GLY A 319 22.30 -5.33 2.04
N LEU A 320 22.22 -4.09 2.53
CA LEU A 320 22.03 -2.91 1.71
C LEU A 320 23.23 -2.70 0.77
N GLN A 321 22.97 -2.67 -0.53
CA GLN A 321 23.95 -2.29 -1.53
C GLN A 321 23.94 -0.77 -1.70
N VAL A 322 25.12 -0.16 -1.66
CA VAL A 322 25.30 1.29 -1.79
C VAL A 322 26.27 1.59 -2.92
N THR A 323 26.14 2.77 -3.52
CA THR A 323 27.09 3.22 -4.53
C THR A 323 28.49 3.40 -3.94
N ASP A 324 29.53 3.31 -4.77
CA ASP A 324 30.92 3.53 -4.34
C ASP A 324 31.11 4.90 -3.68
N SER A 325 30.43 5.92 -4.20
CA SER A 325 30.44 7.28 -3.62
C SER A 325 29.81 7.35 -2.24
N THR A 326 28.68 6.67 -2.02
CA THR A 326 28.02 6.60 -0.70
C THR A 326 28.90 5.81 0.27
N ARG A 327 29.45 4.66 -0.17
CA ARG A 327 30.37 3.86 0.64
C ARG A 327 31.58 4.66 1.09
N GLN A 328 32.20 5.42 0.18
CA GLN A 328 33.35 6.24 0.52
C GLN A 328 33.03 7.24 1.65
N ARG A 329 31.89 7.93 1.57
CA ARG A 329 31.46 8.88 2.61
C ARG A 329 31.18 8.20 3.96
N LEU A 330 30.58 7.01 3.93
CA LEU A 330 30.36 6.21 5.16
C LEU A 330 31.69 5.82 5.82
N VAL A 331 32.70 5.45 5.02
CA VAL A 331 34.04 5.10 5.52
C VAL A 331 34.76 6.34 6.06
N GLU A 332 34.66 7.48 5.38
CA GLU A 332 35.22 8.76 5.85
C GLU A 332 34.59 9.15 7.21
N PHE A 333 33.28 9.01 7.36
CA PHE A 333 32.58 9.24 8.62
C PHE A 333 33.03 8.27 9.72
N ALA A 334 33.06 6.96 9.44
CA ALA A 334 33.55 5.96 10.38
C ALA A 334 35.02 6.20 10.79
N THR A 335 35.85 6.69 9.87
CA THR A 335 37.24 7.07 10.15
C THR A 335 37.32 8.27 11.09
N SER A 336 36.41 9.25 10.93
CA SER A 336 36.33 10.42 11.82
C SER A 336 35.92 10.06 13.25
N LEU A 337 35.13 8.99 13.42
CA LEU A 337 34.76 8.45 14.73
C LEU A 337 35.92 7.66 15.38
N GLY A 338 36.84 7.14 14.57
CA GLY A 338 37.97 6.32 15.00
C GLY A 338 37.62 4.83 15.15
N GLU A 339 38.62 4.01 15.49
CA GLU A 339 38.46 2.55 15.57
C GLU A 339 37.43 2.13 16.62
N VAL A 340 36.60 1.15 16.26
CA VAL A 340 35.62 0.54 17.18
C VAL A 340 36.28 -0.66 17.84
N SER A 341 36.30 -0.68 19.17
CA SER A 341 36.85 -1.79 19.95
C SER A 341 35.94 -2.14 21.12
N PHE A 342 35.50 -3.39 21.16
CA PHE A 342 34.70 -3.95 22.25
C PHE A 342 35.56 -4.49 23.41
N THR A 343 36.88 -4.25 23.36
CA THR A 343 37.82 -4.53 24.45
C THR A 343 38.87 -3.42 24.53
N PRO A 344 39.23 -2.89 25.72
CA PRO A 344 38.74 -3.23 27.06
C PRO A 344 37.34 -2.66 27.37
N ALA A 345 36.77 -3.01 28.52
CA ALA A 345 35.35 -2.73 28.86
C ALA A 345 34.98 -1.24 28.89
N ASP A 346 35.95 -0.38 29.18
CA ASP A 346 35.83 1.09 29.17
C ASP A 346 35.62 1.66 27.76
N ALA A 347 36.13 0.98 26.73
CA ALA A 347 35.95 1.38 25.33
C ALA A 347 34.61 0.93 24.73
N VAL A 348 33.88 0.01 25.38
CA VAL A 348 32.67 -0.61 24.85
C VAL A 348 31.56 0.42 24.64
N ALA A 349 31.23 1.22 25.65
CA ALA A 349 30.11 2.16 25.55
C ALA A 349 30.32 3.21 24.43
N CYS A 350 31.56 3.71 24.28
CA CYS A 350 31.90 4.63 23.19
C CYS A 350 31.80 3.93 21.82
N SER A 351 32.29 2.69 21.74
CA SER A 351 32.23 1.87 20.52
C SER A 351 30.79 1.54 20.11
N GLU A 352 29.92 1.23 21.06
CA GLU A 352 28.50 1.00 20.82
C GLU A 352 27.82 2.25 20.25
N GLN A 353 28.10 3.43 20.84
CA GLN A 353 27.56 4.69 20.30
C GLN A 353 28.03 4.95 18.87
N ARG A 354 29.32 4.73 18.56
CA ARG A 354 29.84 4.89 17.19
C ARG A 354 29.16 3.97 16.18
N VAL A 355 28.82 2.74 16.58
CA VAL A 355 28.06 1.81 15.75
C VAL A 355 26.67 2.38 15.48
N VAL A 356 26.00 2.90 16.52
CA VAL A 356 24.67 3.53 16.39
C VAL A 356 24.72 4.74 15.46
N ASP A 357 25.69 5.64 15.64
CA ASP A 357 25.87 6.83 14.80
C ASP A 357 26.06 6.45 13.32
N LEU A 358 26.84 5.39 13.06
CA LEU A 358 27.02 4.87 11.70
C LEU A 358 25.74 4.26 11.14
N LEU A 359 24.97 3.51 11.94
CA LEU A 359 23.68 2.97 11.51
C LEU A 359 22.69 4.08 11.16
N GLN A 360 22.63 5.15 11.96
CA GLN A 360 21.81 6.33 11.66
C GLN A 360 22.18 6.94 10.31
N LEU A 361 23.49 7.11 10.03
CA LEU A 361 23.95 7.64 8.76
C LEU A 361 23.62 6.71 7.58
N ILE A 362 23.74 5.39 7.76
CA ILE A 362 23.35 4.40 6.73
C ILE A 362 21.85 4.52 6.40
N LEU A 363 20.98 4.64 7.40
CA LEU A 363 19.54 4.79 7.17
C LEU A 363 19.15 6.16 6.56
N ALA A 364 20.03 7.14 6.67
CA ALA A 364 19.87 8.45 6.01
C ALA A 364 20.28 8.42 4.53
N THR A 365 20.86 7.34 4.03
CA THR A 365 21.29 7.24 2.61
C THR A 365 20.10 7.17 1.67
N ARG A 366 20.33 7.60 0.41
CA ARG A 366 19.33 7.46 -0.66
C ARG A 366 18.96 5.99 -0.84
N GLU A 367 19.96 5.11 -0.85
CA GLU A 367 19.79 3.69 -1.11
C GLU A 367 18.88 3.01 -0.08
N TYR A 368 18.92 3.43 1.20
CA TYR A 368 17.99 2.93 2.19
C TYR A 368 16.53 3.36 1.93
N GLN A 369 16.32 4.50 1.28
CA GLN A 369 14.98 5.00 0.91
C GLN A 369 14.37 4.24 -0.28
N MET A 370 15.18 3.43 -0.99
CA MET A 370 14.75 2.64 -2.14
C MET A 370 14.42 1.19 -1.74
N ALA A 371 13.61 0.50 -2.56
CA ALA A 371 13.15 -0.89 -2.38
C ALA A 371 13.48 -1.76 -3.60
#